data_AF-A0A2J4YGR2-F1
#
_entry.id   AF-A0A2J4YGR2-F1
#
_cell.length_a   1.000
_cell.length_b   1.000
_cell.length_c   1.000
_cell.angle_alpha   90.00
_cell.angle_beta   90.00
_cell.angle_gamma   90.00
#
_symmetry.space_group_name_H-M   'P 1'
#
loop_
_entity.id
_entity.type
_entity.pdbx_description
1 polymer ?
#
loop_
_entity_poly.entity_id
_entity_poly.type
_entity_poly.pdbx_seq_one_letter_code
_entity_poly.pdbx_strand_id
1 'polypeptide(L)' 'MSSTPHPHDLVWLNNAAALEAIEESWVAQHWRISLPVVVRRDVDANARIPVGVRGMKREQRAAGWV' A
#
# COMPACT_ATOMS: atom_id res chain seq x y z
N MET A 1 13.07 10.62 -14.84
CA MET A 1 13.62 9.32 -14.40
C MET A 1 12.58 8.68 -13.51
N SER A 2 11.97 7.57 -13.94
CA SER A 2 11.03 6.84 -13.08
C SER A 2 11.84 5.87 -12.24
N SER A 3 11.95 6.12 -10.93
CA SER A 3 12.63 5.20 -10.03
C SER A 3 11.75 3.95 -9.85
N THR A 4 12.33 2.77 -10.01
CA THR A 4 11.65 1.53 -9.65
C THR A 4 11.48 1.50 -8.12
N PRO A 5 10.28 1.28 -7.58
CA PRO A 5 10.08 1.18 -6.15
C PRO A 5 10.83 -0.03 -5.59
N HIS A 6 11.60 0.18 -4.53
CA HIS A 6 12.28 -0.87 -3.79
C HIS A 6 11.46 -1.30 -2.57
N PRO A 7 11.64 -2.54 -2.10
CA PRO A 7 10.95 -3.00 -0.90
C PRO A 7 11.29 -2.13 0.31
N HIS A 8 10.26 -1.77 1.08
CA HIS A 8 10.27 -0.83 2.20
C HIS A 8 10.29 0.66 1.83
N ASP A 9 10.26 0.99 0.54
CA ASP A 9 10.02 2.36 0.12
C ASP A 9 8.63 2.82 0.57
N LEU A 10 8.53 4.10 0.91
CA LEU A 10 7.26 4.75 1.20
C LEU A 10 6.73 5.39 -0.07
N VAL A 11 5.50 5.05 -0.44
CA VAL A 11 4.81 5.57 -1.63
C VAL A 11 3.59 6.36 -1.18
N TRP A 12 3.44 7.58 -1.71
CA TRP A 12 2.25 8.39 -1.52
C TRP A 12 1.35 8.28 -2.74
N LEU A 13 0.09 7.94 -2.51
CA LEU A 13 -0.91 7.80 -3.56
C LEU A 13 -1.66 9.10 -3.72
N ASN A 14 -1.90 9.52 -4.95
CA ASN A 14 -2.70 10.72 -5.25
C ASN A 14 -4.21 10.44 -5.22
N ASN A 15 -4.59 9.15 -5.22
CA ASN A 15 -5.98 8.71 -5.19
C ASN A 15 -6.10 7.43 -4.34
N ALA A 16 -7.06 7.40 -3.42
CA ALA A 16 -7.31 6.23 -2.59
C ALA A 16 -7.79 5.01 -3.40
N ALA A 17 -8.46 5.23 -4.53
CA ALA A 17 -8.90 4.17 -5.43
C ALA A 17 -7.74 3.44 -6.13
N ALA A 18 -6.53 3.99 -6.11
CA ALA A 18 -5.34 3.29 -6.61
C ALA A 18 -4.88 2.18 -5.66
N LEU A 19 -5.35 2.17 -4.42
CA LEU A 19 -5.08 1.08 -3.49
C LEU A 19 -6.10 -0.04 -3.70
N GLU A 20 -5.65 -1.14 -4.28
CA GLU A 20 -6.49 -2.26 -4.68
C GLU A 20 -6.26 -3.51 -3.82
N ALA A 21 -7.24 -4.41 -3.86
CA ALA A 21 -7.19 -5.75 -3.25
C ALA A 21 -6.76 -5.75 -1.77
N ILE A 22 -7.29 -4.79 -1.02
CA ILE A 22 -7.26 -4.73 0.44
C ILE A 22 -8.49 -5.46 0.99
N GLU A 23 -8.28 -6.42 1.88
CA GLU A 23 -9.37 -7.18 2.51
C GLU A 23 -9.81 -6.55 3.83
N GLU A 24 -8.91 -5.83 4.49
CA GLU A 24 -9.15 -5.33 5.84
C GLU A 24 -9.96 -4.04 5.85
N SER A 25 -11.20 -4.14 6.33
CA SER A 25 -12.16 -3.02 6.40
C SER A 25 -11.71 -1.81 7.23
N TRP A 26 -10.76 -1.97 8.14
CA TRP A 26 -10.22 -0.86 8.93
C TRP A 26 -9.41 0.12 8.07
N VAL A 27 -8.87 -0.33 6.92
CA VAL A 27 -8.07 0.52 6.02
C VAL A 27 -8.90 1.67 5.50
N ALA A 28 -10.13 1.42 5.06
CA ALA A 28 -11.04 2.45 4.57
C ALA A 28 -11.42 3.49 5.64
N GLN A 29 -11.31 3.14 6.92
CA GLN A 29 -11.63 4.03 8.04
C GLN A 29 -10.43 4.85 8.51
N HIS A 30 -9.21 4.31 8.40
CA HIS A 30 -8.01 4.89 9.04
C HIS A 30 -6.97 5.40 8.05
N TRP A 31 -6.87 4.80 6.88
CA TRP A 31 -5.91 5.20 5.86
C TRP A 31 -6.51 6.25 4.92
N ARG A 32 -5.65 7.15 4.46
CA ARG A 32 -5.99 8.25 3.54
C ARG A 32 -4.73 8.63 2.78
N ILE A 33 -4.89 9.32 1.65
CA ILE A 33 -3.80 9.70 0.74
C ILE A 33 -2.65 10.52 1.37
N SER A 34 -2.86 11.15 2.54
CA SER A 34 -1.79 11.83 3.29
C SER A 34 -0.87 10.88 4.05
N LEU A 35 -1.23 9.59 4.15
CA LEU A 35 -0.42 8.55 4.77
C LEU A 35 0.23 7.68 3.69
N PRO A 36 1.52 7.34 3.83
CA PRO A 36 2.18 6.48 2.86
C PRO A 36 1.69 5.04 2.94
N VAL A 37 1.90 4.31 1.85
CA VAL A 37 1.92 2.84 1.84
C VAL A 37 3.37 2.37 1.74
N VAL A 38 3.64 1.17 2.24
CA VAL A 38 5.01 0.60 2.26
C VAL A 38 5.14 -0.44 1.16
N VAL A 39 6.10 -0.32 0.25
CA VAL A 39 6.36 -1.34 -0.77
C VAL A 39 6.77 -2.65 -0.10
N ARG A 40 6.14 -3.75 -0.48
CA ARG A 40 6.41 -5.09 0.04
C ARG A 40 7.37 -5.84 -0.87
N ARG A 41 7.98 -6.92 -0.35
CA ARG A 41 8.71 -7.90 -1.16
C ARG A 41 7.72 -8.91 -1.70
N ASP A 42 7.09 -8.58 -2.81
CA ASP A 42 6.19 -9.49 -3.52
C ASP A 42 6.34 -9.27 -5.04
N VAL A 43 5.77 -10.16 -5.85
CA VAL A 43 5.78 -10.04 -7.31
C VAL A 43 4.39 -10.35 -7.83
N ASP A 44 3.79 -9.42 -8.57
CA ASP A 44 2.51 -9.64 -9.25
C ASP A 44 2.71 -10.01 -10.72
N ALA A 45 1.89 -10.92 -11.23
CA ALA A 45 1.89 -11.27 -12.65
C ALA A 45 1.48 -10.09 -13.56
N ASN A 46 0.72 -9.13 -13.05
CA ASN A 46 0.27 -7.95 -13.80
C ASN A 46 1.17 -6.72 -13.58
N ALA A 47 2.38 -6.92 -13.05
CA ALA A 47 3.34 -5.84 -12.77
C ALA A 47 2.81 -4.73 -11.83
N ARG A 48 1.82 -5.03 -10.99
CA ARG A 48 1.38 -4.15 -9.89
C ARG A 48 2.45 -4.07 -8.81
N ILE A 49 2.52 -2.93 -8.15
CA ILE A 49 3.46 -2.70 -7.05
C ILE A 49 2.81 -3.25 -5.78
N PRO A 50 3.42 -4.26 -5.13
CA PRO A 50 2.90 -4.76 -3.87
C PRO A 50 3.12 -3.75 -2.76
N VAL A 51 2.07 -3.43 -2.02
CA VAL A 51 2.12 -2.45 -0.94
C VAL A 51 1.47 -2.96 0.34
N GLY A 52 1.81 -2.32 1.44
CA GLY A 52 1.22 -2.59 2.74
C GLY A 52 0.78 -1.31 3.43
N VAL A 53 -0.41 -1.34 4.02
CA VAL A 53 -0.95 -0.25 4.84
C VAL A 53 -0.70 -0.55 6.31
N ARG A 54 -0.34 0.48 7.08
CA ARG A 54 -0.21 0.41 8.53
C ARG A 54 -1.34 1.18 9.21
N GLY A 55 -2.01 0.52 10.14
CA GLY A 55 -2.94 1.15 11.06
C GLY A 55 -2.24 1.63 12.34
N MET A 56 -3.07 2.05 13.29
CA MET A 56 -2.62 2.58 14.58
C MET A 56 -2.05 1.49 15.49
N LYS A 57 -2.59 0.28 15.43
CA LYS A 57 -2.15 -0.86 16.23
C LYS A 57 -1.09 -1.69 15.50
N ARG A 58 -0.25 -2.40 16.26
CA ARG A 58 0.85 -3.20 15.72
C ARG A 58 0.36 -4.31 14.78
N GLU A 59 -0.81 -4.88 15.09
CA GLU A 59 -1.48 -5.92 14.32
C GLU A 59 -2.21 -5.41 13.07
N GLN A 60 -2.46 -4.09 12.97
CA GLN A 60 -3.14 -3.50 11.81
C GLN A 60 -2.14 -3.37 10.65
N ARG A 61 -1.99 -4.45 9.90
CA ARG A 61 -1.13 -4.56 8.72
C ARG A 61 -1.97 -5.19 7.62
N ALA A 62 -2.27 -4.40 6.60
CA ALA A 62 -3.05 -4.84 5.45
C ALA A 62 -2.14 -4.96 4.23
N ALA A 63 -2.40 -5.95 3.40
CA ALA A 63 -1.72 -6.21 2.14
C ALA A 63 -2.58 -5.72 0.97
N GLY A 64 -1.99 -5.00 0.03
CA GLY A 64 -2.68 -4.55 -1.18
C GLY A 64 -1.72 -4.30 -2.32
N TRP A 65 -2.25 -3.68 -3.37
CA TRP A 65 -1.55 -3.45 -4.64
C TRP A 65 -1.84 -2.04 -5.14
N VAL A 66 -0.92 -1.52 -5.96
CA VAL A 66 -1.04 -0.23 -6.69
C VAL A 66 -0.57 -0.42 -8.12
#